data_AF-A0A3D0RXL2-F1
#
_entry.id   AF-A0A3D0RXL2-F1
#
_cell.length_a   1.000
_cell.length_b   1.000
_cell.length_c   1.000
_cell.angle_alpha   90.00
_cell.angle_beta   90.00
_cell.angle_gamma   90.00
#
_symmetry.space_group_name_H-M   'P 1'
#
loop_
_entity.id
_entity.type
_entity.pdbx_description
1 polymer ?
#
loop_
_entity_poly.entity_id
_entity_poly.type
_entity_poly.pdbx_seq_one_letter_code
_entity_poly.pdbx_strand_id
1 'polypeptide(L)'
;AEEMTAAADRAAARGVRAMVGFTYRRVPAIALARRLVQEGRIGEIRHVRAQYLQDWIADAEAPLSWRLDKSKAGSGALGDIGA
;
A
#
# COMPACT_ATOMS: atom_id res chain seq x y z
N ALA A 1 11.87 3.19 3.84
CA ALA A 1 11.82 2.12 2.81
C ALA A 1 13.09 1.26 2.85
N GLU A 2 14.27 1.88 2.83
CA GLU A 2 15.59 1.20 2.85
C GLU A 2 15.73 0.15 3.96
N GLU A 3 15.34 0.46 5.19
CA GLU A 3 15.43 -0.48 6.32
C GLU A 3 14.62 -1.76 6.10
N MET A 4 13.42 -1.65 5.50
CA MET A 4 12.55 -2.79 5.21
C MET A 4 13.05 -3.60 4.01
N THR A 5 13.63 -2.95 3.00
CA THR A 5 14.35 -3.63 1.92
C THR A 5 15.50 -4.45 2.49
N ALA A 6 16.35 -3.85 3.32
CA ALA A 6 17.48 -4.56 3.94
C ALA A 6 17.03 -5.71 4.86
N ALA A 7 15.90 -5.56 5.56
CA ALA A 7 15.32 -6.64 6.36
C ALA A 7 14.82 -7.81 5.49
N ALA A 8 14.18 -7.51 4.36
CA ALA A 8 13.74 -8.52 3.39
C ALA A 8 14.93 -9.25 2.76
N ASP A 9 16.02 -8.56 2.41
CA ASP A 9 17.24 -9.17 1.87
C ASP A 9 17.89 -10.13 2.87
N ARG A 10 18.00 -9.72 4.14
CA ARG A 10 18.50 -10.59 5.22
C ARG A 10 17.59 -11.81 5.45
N ALA A 11 16.27 -11.67 5.27
CA ALA A 11 15.36 -12.80 5.36
C ALA A 11 15.57 -13.77 4.18
N ALA A 12 15.68 -13.23 2.96
CA ALA A 12 15.89 -14.01 1.73
C ALA A 12 17.19 -14.81 1.78
N ALA A 13 18.29 -14.21 2.26
CA ALA A 13 19.58 -14.90 2.45
C ALA A 13 19.51 -16.12 3.39
N ARG A 14 18.46 -16.22 4.21
CA ARG A 14 18.18 -17.33 5.13
C ARG A 14 17.06 -18.26 4.64
N GLY A 15 16.63 -18.11 3.39
CA GLY A 15 15.53 -18.88 2.81
C GLY A 15 14.14 -18.49 3.34
N VAL A 16 14.03 -17.38 4.07
CA VAL A 16 12.76 -16.91 4.64
C VAL A 16 12.10 -15.94 3.68
N ARG A 17 10.82 -16.17 3.37
CA ARG A 17 10.03 -15.27 2.53
C ARG A 17 9.51 -14.09 3.35
N ALA A 18 9.80 -12.88 2.90
CA ALA A 18 9.22 -11.66 3.45
C ALA A 18 7.98 -11.24 2.64
N MET A 19 6.99 -10.63 3.29
CA MET A 19 5.81 -10.09 2.63
C MET A 19 5.27 -8.85 3.36
N VAL A 20 4.82 -7.86 2.59
CA VAL A 20 4.12 -6.68 3.10
C VAL A 20 2.60 -6.90 3.06
N GLY A 21 1.92 -6.38 4.09
CA GLY A 21 0.48 -6.47 4.30
C GLY A 21 -0.40 -5.64 3.37
N PHE A 22 -0.05 -5.49 2.08
CA PHE A 22 -0.94 -4.89 1.10
C PHE A 22 -2.08 -5.87 0.79
N THR A 23 -3.14 -5.83 1.58
CA THR A 23 -4.25 -6.80 1.51
C THR A 23 -5.24 -6.46 0.41
N TYR A 24 -5.47 -5.16 0.10
CA TYR A 24 -6.46 -4.74 -0.91
C TYR A 24 -6.22 -5.32 -2.31
N ARG A 25 -4.97 -5.61 -2.70
CA ARG A 25 -4.66 -6.30 -3.97
C ARG A 25 -5.19 -7.74 -4.03
N ARG A 26 -5.64 -8.31 -2.91
CA ARG A 26 -6.20 -9.67 -2.80
C ARG A 26 -7.73 -9.68 -2.83
N VAL A 27 -8.39 -8.52 -2.89
CA VAL A 27 -9.83 -8.46 -3.15
C VAL A 27 -10.13 -9.17 -4.49
N PRO A 28 -11.10 -10.11 -4.56
CA PRO A 28 -11.34 -10.90 -5.77
C PRO A 28 -11.55 -10.07 -7.04
N ALA A 29 -12.21 -8.91 -6.93
CA ALA A 29 -12.41 -7.99 -8.04
C ALA A 29 -11.08 -7.44 -8.60
N ILE A 30 -10.10 -7.14 -7.73
CA ILE A 30 -8.77 -6.68 -8.16
C ILE A 30 -7.97 -7.83 -8.80
N ALA A 31 -8.08 -9.05 -8.26
CA ALA A 31 -7.48 -10.23 -8.87
C ALA A 31 -8.08 -10.53 -10.26
N LEU A 32 -9.39 -10.34 -10.42
CA LEU A 32 -10.06 -10.43 -11.73
C LEU A 32 -9.57 -9.32 -12.67
N ALA A 33 -9.53 -8.07 -12.23
CA ALA A 33 -9.01 -6.96 -13.04
C ALA A 33 -7.60 -7.25 -13.56
N ARG A 34 -6.70 -7.76 -12.70
CA ARG A 34 -5.37 -8.22 -13.12
C ARG A 34 -5.42 -9.28 -14.22
N ARG A 35 -6.31 -10.28 -14.12
CA ARG A 35 -6.46 -11.31 -15.16
C ARG A 35 -6.91 -10.71 -16.49
N LEU A 36 -7.91 -9.82 -16.47
CA LEU A 36 -8.40 -9.16 -17.69
C LEU A 36 -7.28 -8.37 -18.40
N VAL A 37 -6.42 -7.69 -17.62
CA VAL A 37 -5.25 -6.98 -18.15
C VAL A 37 -4.23 -7.96 -18.74
N GLN A 38 -3.89 -9.03 -18.03
CA GLN A 38 -2.91 -10.03 -18.49
C GLN A 38 -3.37 -10.78 -19.74
N GLU A 39 -4.68 -11.01 -19.87
CA GLU A 39 -5.31 -11.62 -21.05
C GLU A 39 -5.44 -10.64 -22.24
N GLY A 40 -5.06 -9.38 -22.08
CA GLY A 40 -5.15 -8.36 -23.15
C GLY A 40 -6.58 -7.92 -23.47
N ARG A 41 -7.56 -8.23 -22.61
CA ARG A 41 -8.99 -8.02 -22.89
C ARG A 41 -9.42 -6.55 -23.00
N ILE A 42 -8.59 -5.63 -22.51
CA ILE A 42 -8.83 -4.18 -22.58
C ILE A 42 -7.78 -3.44 -23.42
N GLY A 43 -6.92 -4.18 -24.15
CA GLY A 43 -5.84 -3.61 -24.94
C GLY A 43 -4.75 -2.94 -24.11
N GLU A 44 -4.08 -1.96 -24.70
CA GLU A 44 -3.02 -1.18 -24.06
C GLU A 44 -3.59 -0.17 -23.03
N ILE A 45 -3.13 -0.27 -21.79
CA ILE A 45 -3.47 0.69 -20.74
C ILE A 45 -2.69 1.99 -20.97
N ARG A 46 -3.41 3.09 -21.22
CA ARG A 46 -2.80 4.42 -21.41
C ARG A 46 -2.90 5.34 -20.20
N HIS A 47 -3.81 5.04 -19.27
CA HIS A 47 -4.06 5.89 -18.11
C HIS A 47 -4.60 5.05 -16.94
N VAL A 48 -4.17 5.40 -15.73
CA VAL A 48 -4.67 4.84 -14.47
C VAL A 48 -4.94 5.99 -13.52
N ARG A 49 -6.10 5.96 -12.87
CA ARG A 49 -6.48 6.87 -11.79
C ARG A 49 -6.93 6.04 -10.60
N ALA A 50 -6.37 6.30 -9.44
CA ALA A 50 -6.72 5.65 -8.18
C ALA A 50 -6.82 6.69 -7.06
N GLN A 51 -7.72 6.47 -6.11
CA GLN A 51 -7.91 7.33 -4.95
C GLN A 51 -8.21 6.44 -3.74
N TYR A 52 -7.60 6.75 -2.60
CA TYR A 52 -7.99 6.20 -1.31
C TYR A 52 -8.33 7.41 -0.43
N LEU A 53 -9.63 7.61 -0.19
CA LEU A 53 -10.17 8.76 0.53
C LEU A 53 -10.76 8.28 1.84
N GLN A 54 -10.46 8.99 2.93
CA GLN A 54 -10.95 8.70 4.26
C GLN A 54 -11.18 10.00 5.04
N ASP A 55 -12.07 9.95 6.03
CA ASP A 55 -12.52 11.10 6.82
C ASP A 55 -12.39 10.87 8.34
N TRP A 56 -11.81 9.75 8.79
CA TRP A 56 -11.78 9.35 10.20
C TRP A 56 -10.96 10.29 11.12
N ILE A 57 -10.17 11.21 10.56
CA ILE A 57 -9.45 12.30 11.25
C ILE A 57 -9.72 13.67 10.61
N ALA A 58 -10.90 13.84 10.00
CA ALA A 58 -11.28 15.13 9.42
C ALA A 58 -11.68 16.16 10.48
N ASP A 59 -12.10 15.71 11.67
CA ASP A 59 -12.42 16.56 12.81
C ASP A 59 -11.14 17.20 13.39
N ALA A 60 -11.15 18.52 13.56
CA ALA A 60 -10.04 19.27 14.14
C ALA A 60 -9.81 18.93 15.62
N GLU A 61 -10.85 18.45 16.32
CA GLU A 61 -10.76 18.01 17.72
C GLU A 61 -10.35 16.54 17.85
N ALA A 62 -10.09 15.84 16.74
CA ALA A 62 -9.60 14.46 16.77
C ALA A 62 -8.26 14.39 17.52
N PRO A 63 -8.11 13.46 18.48
CA PRO A 63 -6.92 13.40 19.31
C PRO A 63 -5.68 13.04 18.50
N LEU A 64 -4.55 13.66 18.87
CA LEU A 64 -3.25 13.31 18.30
C LEU A 64 -2.93 11.83 18.56
N SER A 65 -2.64 11.10 17.48
CA SER A 65 -2.19 9.71 17.54
C SER A 65 -0.80 9.58 16.92
N TRP A 66 -0.16 8.41 17.07
CA TRP A 66 1.15 8.14 16.48
C TRP A 66 1.17 8.31 14.95
N ARG A 67 0.01 8.18 14.28
CA ARG A 67 -0.13 8.39 12.82
C ARG A 67 0.07 9.84 12.39
N LEU A 68 -0.09 10.79 13.32
CA LEU A 68 0.10 12.22 13.10
C LEU A 68 1.49 12.71 13.55
N ASP A 69 2.33 11.80 14.04
CA ASP A 69 3.69 12.09 14.50
C ASP A 69 4.73 11.58 13.50
N LYS A 70 5.43 12.52 12.83
CA LYS A 70 6.44 12.22 11.82
C LYS A 70 7.57 11.34 12.35
N SER A 71 7.95 11.49 13.61
CA SER A 71 9.05 10.71 14.20
C SER A 71 8.70 9.23 14.37
N LYS A 72 7.40 8.90 14.42
CA LYS A 72 6.89 7.53 14.60
C LYS A 72 6.40 6.92 13.29
N ALA A 73 5.55 7.62 12.55
CA ALA A 73 4.94 7.12 11.33
C ALA A 73 5.78 7.40 10.07
N GLY A 74 6.74 8.33 10.13
CA GLY A 74 7.52 8.81 8.98
C GLY A 74 6.75 9.76 8.07
N SER A 75 5.50 9.43 7.73
CA SER A 75 4.60 10.26 6.92
C SER A 75 3.14 10.06 7.33
N GLY A 76 2.24 10.92 6.85
CA GLY A 76 0.79 10.81 7.07
C GLY A 76 0.10 9.95 6.00
N ALA A 77 -0.98 10.47 5.40
CA ALA A 77 -1.79 9.75 4.41
C ALA A 77 -0.98 9.08 3.27
N LEU A 78 0.16 9.67 2.87
CA LEU A 78 1.03 9.08 1.85
C LEU A 78 1.54 7.68 2.24
N GLY A 79 1.96 7.48 3.50
CA GLY A 79 2.46 6.19 3.97
C GLY A 79 1.36 5.24 4.46
N ASP A 80 0.22 5.79 4.91
CA ASP A 80 -0.87 5.00 5.48
C ASP A 80 -1.80 4.43 4.40
N ILE A 81 -2.16 5.25 3.39
CA ILE A 81 -3.15 4.89 2.35
C ILE A 81 -2.70 5.19 0.91
N GLY A 82 -1.57 5.89 0.73
CA GLY A 82 -0.98 6.19 -0.58
C GLY A 82 0.17 5.27 -1.01
N ALA A 83 0.51 4.27 -0.20
CA ALA A 83 1.67 3.38 -0.37
C ALA A 83 1.49 2.25 -1.38
#